data_AF-A0A1D2X537-F1
#
_entry.id   AF-A0A1D2X537-F1
#
_cell.length_a   1.000
_cell.length_b   1.000
_cell.length_c   1.000
_cell.angle_alpha   90.00
_cell.angle_beta   90.00
_cell.angle_gamma   90.00
#
_symmetry.space_group_name_H-M   'P 1'
#
loop_
_entity.id
_entity.type
_entity.pdbx_description
1 polymer ?
#
loop_
_entity_poly.entity_id
_entity_poly.type
_entity_poly.pdbx_seq_one_letter_code
_entity_poly.pdbx_strand_id
1 'polypeptide(L)'
;MAKTTEQKVADAFKTLLNRAEEIRVNDTKVTSGTASCVGKWSMTLKLQGGKEVKLEDKQLDQIKYDKGDFIIPMEDGKKVTRIAFFSMKKEIPRHI
;
A
#
# COMPACT_ATOMS: atom_id res chain seq x y z
N MET A 1 -11.13 22.73 3.12
CA MET A 1 -11.78 21.40 3.14
C MET A 1 -10.83 20.43 3.82
N ALA A 2 -11.29 19.67 4.82
CA ALA A 2 -10.47 18.65 5.46
C ALA A 2 -10.30 17.45 4.51
N LYS A 3 -9.09 16.89 4.43
CA LYS A 3 -8.85 15.67 3.64
C LYS A 3 -9.64 14.50 4.23
N THR A 4 -10.30 13.72 3.38
CA THR A 4 -10.95 12.46 3.80
C THR A 4 -9.91 11.43 4.24
N THR A 5 -10.33 10.40 4.96
CA THR A 5 -9.42 9.35 5.45
C THR A 5 -8.72 8.66 4.27
N GLU A 6 -9.45 8.42 3.19
CA GLU A 6 -9.01 7.85 1.94
C GLU A 6 -7.94 8.73 1.28
N GLN A 7 -8.12 10.05 1.26
CA GLN A 7 -7.10 10.98 0.76
C GLN A 7 -5.83 10.96 1.61
N LYS A 8 -5.94 10.82 2.93
CA LYS A 8 -4.77 10.69 3.82
C LYS A 8 -4.03 9.38 3.57
N VAL A 9 -4.74 8.28 3.40
CA VAL A 9 -4.17 6.98 3.03
C VAL A 9 -3.51 7.06 1.64
N ALA A 10 -4.13 7.74 0.69
CA ALA A 10 -3.59 8.01 -0.64
C ALA A 10 -2.26 8.75 -0.60
N ASP A 11 -2.22 9.85 0.13
CA ASP A 11 -1.02 10.66 0.26
C ASP A 11 0.08 9.90 1.00
N ALA A 12 -0.26 9.15 2.05
CA ALA A 12 0.68 8.30 2.77
C ALA A 12 1.25 7.21 1.86
N PHE A 13 0.40 6.52 1.10
CA PHE A 13 0.81 5.48 0.16
C PHE A 13 1.70 6.03 -0.95
N LYS A 14 1.33 7.15 -1.57
CA LYS A 14 2.17 7.83 -2.58
C LYS A 14 3.52 8.25 -2.01
N THR A 15 3.52 8.78 -0.79
CA THR A 15 4.75 9.18 -0.10
C THR A 15 5.66 7.97 0.16
N LEU A 16 5.08 6.85 0.60
CA LEU A 16 5.83 5.61 0.85
C LEU A 16 6.28 4.95 -0.45
N LEU A 17 5.47 4.93 -1.51
CA LEU A 17 5.87 4.46 -2.85
C LEU A 17 7.12 5.20 -3.36
N ASN A 18 7.18 6.53 -3.17
CA ASN A 18 8.30 7.35 -3.64
C ASN A 18 9.54 7.28 -2.74
N ARG A 19 9.40 6.85 -1.48
CA ARG A 19 10.49 6.83 -0.49
C ARG A 19 11.00 5.42 -0.18
N ALA A 20 10.19 4.40 -0.43
CA ALA A 20 10.59 3.03 -0.21
C ALA A 20 11.62 2.62 -1.25
N GLU A 21 12.68 1.98 -0.78
CA GLU A 21 13.68 1.38 -1.65
C GLU A 21 13.18 0.06 -2.20
N GLU A 22 12.34 -0.63 -1.42
CA GLU A 22 11.68 -1.84 -1.85
C GLU A 22 10.26 -1.91 -1.30
N ILE A 23 9.36 -2.42 -2.14
CA ILE A 23 7.96 -2.61 -1.81
C ILE A 23 7.64 -4.06 -2.14
N ARG A 24 6.94 -4.76 -1.25
CA ARG A 24 6.54 -6.15 -1.47
C ARG A 24 5.06 -6.33 -1.23
N VAL A 25 4.41 -7.13 -2.07
CA VAL A 25 3.05 -7.62 -1.87
C VAL A 25 3.10 -9.13 -1.64
N ASN A 26 2.71 -9.59 -0.44
CA ASN A 26 2.75 -11.02 -0.06
C ASN A 26 4.10 -11.67 -0.45
N ASP A 27 5.20 -11.03 -0.04
CA ASP A 27 6.59 -11.43 -0.35
C ASP A 27 7.06 -11.27 -1.81
N THR A 28 6.19 -10.85 -2.72
CA THR A 28 6.57 -10.57 -4.11
C THR A 28 6.96 -9.11 -4.27
N LYS A 29 8.16 -8.84 -4.81
CA LYS A 29 8.63 -7.49 -5.06
C LYS A 29 7.71 -6.75 -6.04
N VAL A 30 7.39 -5.50 -5.74
CA VAL A 30 6.70 -4.57 -6.63
C VAL A 30 7.74 -3.87 -7.50
N THR A 31 7.48 -3.84 -8.80
CA THR A 31 8.33 -3.14 -9.79
C THR A 31 7.80 -1.74 -10.12
N SER A 32 6.49 -1.51 -9.99
CA SER A 32 5.87 -0.21 -10.18
C SER A 32 4.54 -0.13 -9.43
N GLY A 33 4.19 1.05 -8.93
CA GLY A 33 2.94 1.26 -8.20
C GLY A 33 2.33 2.62 -8.49
N THR A 34 0.99 2.66 -8.56
CA THR A 34 0.21 3.89 -8.68
C THR A 34 -0.94 3.88 -7.69
N ALA A 35 -1.29 5.06 -7.18
CA ALA A 35 -2.43 5.27 -6.31
C ALA A 35 -3.19 6.53 -6.78
N SER A 36 -4.50 6.43 -6.93
CA SER A 36 -5.37 7.55 -7.32
C SER A 36 -6.55 7.65 -6.37
N CYS A 37 -6.86 8.88 -5.99
CA CYS A 37 -8.03 9.25 -5.17
C CYS A 37 -8.88 10.33 -5.88
N VAL A 38 -8.61 10.60 -7.16
CA VAL A 38 -9.38 11.56 -7.95
C VAL A 38 -10.59 10.82 -8.52
N GLY A 39 -11.78 11.11 -8.00
CA GLY A 39 -13.04 10.48 -8.40
C GLY A 39 -13.29 9.11 -7.74
N LYS A 40 -12.36 8.15 -7.89
CA LYS A 40 -12.48 6.79 -7.30
C LYS A 40 -11.17 6.39 -6.62
N TRP A 41 -11.27 5.85 -5.41
CA TRP A 41 -10.12 5.34 -4.68
C TRP A 41 -9.64 4.03 -5.33
N SER A 42 -8.42 4.04 -5.86
CA SER A 42 -7.84 2.90 -6.57
C SER A 42 -6.32 2.85 -6.47
N MET A 43 -5.78 1.65 -6.41
CA MET A 43 -4.35 1.40 -6.35
C MET A 43 -3.97 0.25 -7.27
N THR A 44 -2.87 0.39 -8.00
CA THR A 44 -2.35 -0.65 -8.90
C THR A 44 -0.88 -0.88 -8.59
N LEU A 45 -0.50 -2.14 -8.37
CA LEU A 45 0.86 -2.56 -8.08
C LEU A 45 1.26 -3.64 -9.07
N LYS A 46 2.29 -3.36 -9.88
CA LYS A 46 2.92 -4.34 -10.76
C LYS A 46 3.96 -5.11 -9.97
N LEU A 47 3.83 -6.43 -9.95
CA LEU A 47 4.72 -7.34 -9.27
C LEU A 47 5.80 -7.86 -10.21
N GLN A 48 6.93 -8.24 -9.63
CA GLN A 48 7.98 -8.98 -10.32
C GLN A 48 7.41 -10.31 -10.85
N GLY A 49 7.67 -10.61 -12.12
CA GLY A 49 7.06 -11.74 -12.84
C GLY A 49 5.78 -11.40 -13.61
N GLY A 50 5.44 -10.12 -13.75
CA GLY A 50 4.38 -9.65 -14.66
C GLY A 50 2.96 -9.73 -14.10
N LYS A 51 2.80 -10.09 -12.83
CA LYS A 51 1.50 -10.07 -12.14
C LYS A 51 1.12 -8.64 -11.76
N GLU A 52 -0.16 -8.32 -11.75
CA GLU A 52 -0.66 -7.00 -11.36
C GLU A 52 -1.72 -7.16 -10.27
N VAL A 53 -1.59 -6.35 -9.20
CA VAL A 53 -2.54 -6.27 -8.10
C VAL A 53 -3.28 -4.95 -8.26
N LYS A 54 -4.57 -5.03 -8.57
CA LYS A 54 -5.48 -3.90 -8.55
C LYS A 54 -6.31 -3.96 -7.29
N LEU A 55 -6.36 -2.85 -6.59
CA LEU A 55 -7.18 -2.66 -5.42
C LEU A 55 -8.16 -1.53 -5.73
N GLU A 56 -9.44 -1.82 -5.53
CA GLU A 56 -10.51 -0.86 -5.76
C GLU A 56 -11.13 -0.41 -4.43
N ASP A 57 -11.91 0.67 -4.52
CA ASP A 57 -12.63 1.36 -3.45
C ASP A 57 -13.08 0.44 -2.29
N LYS A 58 -13.83 -0.65 -2.55
CA LYS A 58 -14.31 -1.58 -1.51
C LYS A 58 -13.21 -2.30 -0.72
N GLN A 59 -12.12 -2.67 -1.39
CA GLN A 59 -10.99 -3.36 -0.75
C GLN A 59 -10.15 -2.34 0.02
N LEU A 60 -10.00 -1.15 -0.56
CA LEU A 60 -9.21 -0.09 0.04
C LEU A 60 -9.95 0.61 1.19
N ASP A 61 -11.27 0.54 1.28
CA ASP A 61 -12.05 1.01 2.43
C ASP A 61 -11.74 0.18 3.69
N GLN A 62 -11.42 -1.10 3.49
CA GLN A 62 -11.05 -2.03 4.55
C GLN A 62 -9.54 -2.08 4.82
N ILE A 63 -8.77 -1.17 4.22
CA ILE A 63 -7.32 -1.12 4.40
C ILE A 63 -6.98 -0.82 5.86
N LYS A 64 -6.08 -1.62 6.43
CA LYS A 64 -5.53 -1.41 7.77
C LYS A 64 -4.05 -1.12 7.68
N TYR A 65 -3.56 -0.25 8.55
CA TYR A 65 -2.13 0.02 8.69
C TYR A 65 -1.64 -0.64 9.98
N ASP A 66 -0.80 -1.67 9.86
CA ASP A 66 -0.22 -2.38 11.00
C ASP A 66 1.30 -2.37 10.92
N LYS A 67 1.96 -1.78 11.92
CA LYS A 67 3.42 -1.81 12.11
C LYS A 67 4.30 -1.41 10.91
N GLY A 68 3.78 -0.64 9.95
CA GLY A 68 4.49 -0.25 8.74
C GLY A 68 3.96 -0.88 7.45
N ASP A 69 3.02 -1.82 7.58
CA ASP A 69 2.44 -2.55 6.47
C ASP A 69 0.98 -2.15 6.25
N PHE A 70 0.56 -2.16 4.98
CA PHE A 70 -0.85 -2.05 4.63
C PHE A 70 -1.43 -3.43 4.43
N ILE A 71 -2.47 -3.74 5.20
CA ILE A 71 -3.17 -5.00 5.21
C ILE A 71 -4.52 -4.78 4.54
N ILE A 72 -4.74 -5.41 3.39
CA ILE A 72 -6.00 -5.36 2.65
C ILE A 72 -6.67 -6.74 2.70
N PRO A 73 -7.83 -6.87 3.37
CA PRO A 73 -8.61 -8.11 3.29
C PRO A 73 -9.19 -8.25 1.88
N MET A 74 -9.01 -9.42 1.25
CA MET A 74 -9.69 -9.73 -0.02
C MET A 74 -11.05 -10.39 0.24
N GLU A 75 -11.98 -10.25 -0.71
CA GLU A 75 -13.38 -10.69 -0.58
C GLU A 75 -13.55 -12.17 -0.21
N ASP A 76 -12.53 -13.02 -0.42
CA ASP A 76 -12.54 -14.44 -0.07
C ASP A 76 -12.39 -14.72 1.45
N GLY A 77 -12.16 -13.69 2.28
CA GLY A 77 -12.03 -13.78 3.74
C GLY A 77 -10.81 -14.55 4.27
N LYS A 78 -10.18 -15.37 3.42
CA LYS A 78 -9.00 -16.20 3.74
C LYS A 78 -7.69 -15.62 3.23
N LYS A 79 -7.74 -14.71 2.26
CA LYS A 79 -6.56 -14.11 1.62
C LYS A 79 -6.45 -12.64 2.01
N VAL A 80 -5.31 -12.31 2.57
CA VAL A 80 -4.93 -10.95 2.92
C VAL A 80 -3.83 -10.53 1.97
N THR A 81 -3.95 -9.33 1.40
CA THR A 81 -2.90 -8.68 0.62
C THR A 81 -2.13 -7.76 1.56
N ARG A 82 -0.91 -8.15 1.93
CA ARG A 82 0.00 -7.35 2.74
C ARG A 82 0.95 -6.60 1.83
N ILE A 83 0.92 -5.27 1.87
CA ILE A 83 1.86 -4.39 1.19
C ILE A 83 2.86 -3.87 2.23
N ALA A 84 4.09 -4.37 2.15
CA ALA A 84 5.19 -3.97 3.02
C ALA A 84 6.11 -2.97 2.31
N PHE A 85 6.51 -1.94 3.04
CA PHE A 85 7.41 -0.90 2.56
C PHE A 85 8.74 -0.98 3.31
N PHE A 86 9.83 -1.16 2.57
CA PHE A 86 11.18 -1.26 3.10
C PHE A 86 11.98 -0.02 2.67
N SER A 87 12.63 0.63 3.63
CA SER A 87 13.62 1.69 3.37
C SER A 87 14.99 1.17 3.83
N MET A 88 16.04 1.24 2.99
CA MET A 88 17.41 0.90 3.43
C MET A 88 18.08 2.02 4.25
N LYS A 89 17.29 2.92 4.85
CA LYS A 89 17.83 3.83 5.85
C LYS A 89 18.06 3.02 7.12
N LYS A 90 19.34 2.77 7.42
CA LYS A 90 19.90 2.48 8.75
C LYS A 90 18.88 2.66 9.87
N GLU A 91 18.72 1.64 10.71
CA GLU A 91 18.03 1.65 12.00
C GLU A 91 17.78 3.08 12.50
N ILE A 92 16.59 3.60 12.23
CA ILE A 92 16.16 4.82 12.90
C ILE A 92 15.67 4.31 14.25
N PRO A 93 16.37 4.57 15.37
CA PRO A 93 15.95 4.07 16.66
C PRO A 93 14.54 4.61 16.91
N ARG A 94 13.59 3.68 17.04
CA ARG A 94 12.23 3.96 17.49
C ARG A 94 12.35 4.51 18.92
N HIS A 95 12.39 5.83 19.06
CA HIS A 95 12.00 6.44 20.34
C HIS A 95 10.50 6.72 20.28
N ILE A 96 9.89 6.21 21.34
CA ILE A 96 8.47 6.13 21.69
C ILE A 96 7.94 7.55 21.91
#